data_AF-A0A7W4EC56-F1
#
_entry.id   AF-A0A7W4EC56-F1
#
_cell.length_a   1.000
_cell.length_b   1.000
_cell.length_c   1.000
_cell.angle_alpha   90.00
_cell.angle_beta   90.00
_cell.angle_gamma   90.00
#
_symmetry.space_group_name_H-M   'P 1'
#
loop_
_entity.id
_entity.type
_entity.pdbx_description
1 polymer ?
#
loop_
_entity_poly.entity_id
_entity_poly.type
_entity_poly.pdbx_seq_one_letter_code
_entity_poly.pdbx_strand_id
1 'polypeptide(L)'
;MKILFQNKKGFTVLEMIIVVVVLGILMAAGIYRLGNLDTNRFRAEVCVNEIYGSVSSFVYYASTSKMIDGNIPVYYQLSTSGENDGVVDLKYAIANRGEFSFTGGHILLSEKESCKSGTAFKVKSTSSFTTFKMHPRFKPVGNRNGIEMTNDQGAVIFKGSIDFQFCSPTNDPKCYEFARILFDARTGIVKKAFCKFYKISDDQQEDRKCKEWSAEITE
;
A
#
# COMPACT_ATOMS: atom_id res chain seq x y z
N MET A 1 -64.69 -1.26 19.25
CA MET A 1 -63.34 -1.55 18.74
C MET A 1 -63.46 -1.81 17.24
N LYS A 2 -63.17 -0.82 16.39
CA LYS A 2 -63.28 -0.95 14.92
C LYS A 2 -62.03 -1.63 14.39
N ILE A 3 -62.17 -2.89 13.96
CA ILE A 3 -61.11 -3.62 13.27
C ILE A 3 -61.06 -3.08 11.83
N LEU A 4 -60.06 -2.25 11.54
CA LEU A 4 -59.73 -1.82 10.18
C LEU A 4 -59.01 -2.97 9.46
N PHE A 5 -59.75 -3.91 8.89
CA PHE A 5 -59.23 -4.81 7.87
C PHE A 5 -59.10 -4.03 6.55
N GLN A 6 -57.91 -3.48 6.31
CA GLN A 6 -57.51 -2.97 5.00
C GLN A 6 -57.44 -4.14 4.00
N ASN A 7 -58.13 -4.02 2.87
CA ASN A 7 -58.09 -4.96 1.75
C ASN A 7 -56.66 -5.16 1.25
N LYS A 8 -56.07 -6.34 1.52
CA LYS A 8 -54.83 -6.76 0.86
C LYS A 8 -55.15 -7.10 -0.60
N LYS A 9 -54.86 -6.19 -1.53
CA LYS A 9 -54.79 -6.52 -2.95
C LYS A 9 -53.64 -7.52 -3.12
N GLY A 10 -53.98 -8.77 -3.46
CA GLY A 10 -52.99 -9.77 -3.81
C GLY A 10 -52.19 -9.31 -5.03
N PHE A 11 -50.88 -9.53 -5.00
CA PHE A 11 -49.97 -9.25 -6.11
C PHE A 11 -50.51 -9.91 -7.38
N THR A 12 -50.67 -9.14 -8.47
CA THR A 12 -51.04 -9.72 -9.75
C THR A 12 -49.85 -10.49 -10.35
N VAL A 13 -50.12 -11.55 -11.11
CA VAL A 13 -49.07 -12.37 -11.75
C VAL A 13 -48.13 -11.50 -12.61
N LEU A 14 -48.67 -10.47 -13.25
CA LEU A 14 -47.90 -9.49 -14.02
C LEU A 14 -46.92 -8.71 -13.14
N GLU A 15 -47.36 -8.17 -12.00
CA GLU A 15 -46.49 -7.46 -11.07
C GLU A 15 -45.40 -8.36 -10.50
N MET A 16 -45.70 -9.65 -10.26
CA MET A 16 -44.71 -10.61 -9.80
C MET A 16 -43.60 -10.84 -10.83
N ILE A 17 -43.95 -10.93 -12.11
CA ILE A 17 -42.98 -11.09 -13.22
C ILE A 17 -42.08 -9.85 -13.31
N ILE A 18 -42.65 -8.65 -13.23
CA ILE A 18 -41.87 -7.40 -13.28
C ILE A 18 -40.86 -7.33 -12.13
N VAL A 19 -41.28 -7.67 -10.90
CA VAL A 19 -40.38 -7.68 -9.73
C VAL A 19 -39.22 -8.66 -9.91
N VAL A 20 -39.48 -9.85 -10.44
CA VAL A 20 -38.43 -10.87 -10.69
C VAL A 20 -37.44 -10.40 -11.76
N VAL A 21 -37.92 -9.78 -12.85
CA VAL A 21 -37.05 -9.26 -13.91
C VAL A 21 -36.18 -8.11 -13.39
N VAL A 22 -36.75 -7.18 -12.64
CA VAL A 22 -36.00 -6.06 -12.04
C VAL A 22 -34.95 -6.57 -11.04
N LEU A 23 -35.30 -7.53 -10.19
CA LEU A 23 -34.34 -8.18 -9.28
C LEU A 23 -33.22 -8.90 -10.04
N GLY A 24 -33.53 -9.61 -11.13
CA GLY A 24 -32.54 -10.29 -11.95
C GLY A 24 -31.53 -9.33 -12.58
N ILE A 25 -31.98 -8.19 -13.11
CA ILE A 25 -31.11 -7.15 -13.69
C ILE A 25 -30.27 -6.49 -12.60
N LEU A 26 -30.85 -6.18 -11.44
CA LEU A 26 -30.12 -5.60 -10.31
C LEU A 26 -29.07 -6.56 -9.74
N MET A 27 -29.38 -7.85 -9.65
CA MET A 27 -28.41 -8.87 -9.24
C MET A 27 -27.30 -9.03 -10.27
N ALA A 28 -27.62 -9.09 -11.57
CA ALA A 28 -26.61 -9.20 -12.62
C ALA A 28 -25.67 -7.97 -12.66
N ALA A 29 -26.22 -6.75 -12.57
CA ALA A 29 -25.44 -5.53 -12.50
C ALA A 29 -24.63 -5.42 -11.20
N GLY A 30 -25.20 -5.86 -10.07
CA GLY A 30 -24.53 -5.92 -8.78
C GLY A 30 -23.35 -6.88 -8.77
N ILE A 31 -23.55 -8.12 -9.24
CA ILE A 31 -22.51 -9.15 -9.34
C ILE A 31 -21.41 -8.73 -10.31
N TYR A 32 -21.76 -8.12 -11.45
CA TYR A 32 -20.79 -7.67 -12.45
C TYR A 32 -19.90 -6.52 -11.93
N ARG A 33 -20.46 -5.57 -11.17
CA ARG A 33 -19.68 -4.49 -10.53
C ARG A 33 -18.80 -5.00 -9.39
N LEU A 34 -19.30 -5.93 -8.57
CA LEU A 34 -18.57 -6.51 -7.43
C LEU A 34 -17.46 -7.47 -7.86
N GLY A 35 -17.61 -8.18 -8.98
CA GLY A 35 -16.67 -9.23 -9.38
C GLY A 35 -15.29 -8.76 -9.84
N ASN A 36 -15.20 -7.65 -10.58
CA ASN A 36 -13.97 -7.26 -11.29
C ASN A 36 -13.16 -6.14 -10.64
N LEU A 37 -13.80 -5.18 -9.96
CA LEU A 37 -13.08 -4.05 -9.34
C LEU A 37 -12.54 -4.42 -7.95
N ASP A 38 -13.31 -5.15 -7.14
CA ASP A 38 -12.89 -5.50 -5.78
C ASP A 38 -11.82 -6.59 -5.75
N THR A 39 -11.88 -7.58 -6.65
CA THR A 39 -10.90 -8.68 -6.67
C THR A 39 -9.48 -8.18 -7.00
N ASN A 40 -9.35 -7.27 -7.96
CA ASN A 40 -8.04 -6.73 -8.35
C ASN A 40 -7.49 -5.76 -7.31
N ARG A 41 -8.36 -4.92 -6.72
CA ARG A 41 -8.00 -4.07 -5.59
C ARG A 41 -7.54 -4.90 -4.40
N PHE A 42 -8.28 -5.95 -4.04
CA PHE A 42 -7.90 -6.85 -2.95
C PHE A 42 -6.52 -7.47 -3.18
N ARG A 43 -6.22 -7.93 -4.40
CA ARG A 43 -4.88 -8.44 -4.74
C ARG A 43 -3.80 -7.36 -4.60
N ALA A 44 -4.06 -6.14 -5.06
CA ALA A 44 -3.14 -5.02 -4.87
C ALA A 44 -2.92 -4.68 -3.38
N GLU A 45 -3.96 -4.78 -2.54
CA GLU A 45 -3.81 -4.63 -1.09
C GLU A 45 -2.97 -5.77 -0.47
N VAL A 46 -3.09 -7.00 -0.97
CA VAL A 46 -2.20 -8.12 -0.57
C VAL A 46 -0.75 -7.82 -0.93
N CYS A 47 -0.47 -7.33 -2.14
CA CYS A 47 0.88 -6.89 -2.54
C CYS A 47 1.46 -5.87 -1.55
N VAL A 48 0.71 -4.82 -1.21
CA VAL A 48 1.17 -3.79 -0.27
C VAL A 48 1.36 -4.36 1.13
N ASN A 49 0.50 -5.28 1.57
CA ASN A 49 0.63 -5.94 2.87
C ASN A 49 1.90 -6.80 2.97
N GLU A 50 2.27 -7.51 1.91
CA GLU A 50 3.53 -8.26 1.85
C GLU A 50 4.74 -7.34 1.94
N ILE A 51 4.76 -6.25 1.15
CA ILE A 51 5.83 -5.26 1.18
C ILE A 51 5.93 -4.62 2.56
N TYR A 52 4.80 -4.20 3.12
CA TYR A 52 4.74 -3.65 4.47
C TYR A 52 5.25 -4.63 5.52
N GLY A 53 4.92 -5.92 5.42
CA GLY A 53 5.41 -6.95 6.33
C GLY A 53 6.94 -7.06 6.33
N SER A 54 7.56 -7.12 5.14
CA SER A 54 9.02 -7.14 5.00
C SER A 54 9.67 -5.87 5.54
N VAL A 55 9.14 -4.69 5.17
CA VAL A 55 9.65 -3.38 5.60
C VAL A 55 9.51 -3.19 7.11
N SER A 56 8.35 -3.52 7.67
CA SER A 56 8.06 -3.44 9.11
C SER A 56 9.01 -4.31 9.91
N SER A 57 9.19 -5.57 9.49
CA SER A 57 10.14 -6.49 10.12
C SER A 57 11.56 -5.95 10.07
N PHE A 58 11.97 -5.44 8.91
CA PHE A 58 13.29 -4.84 8.71
C PHE A 58 13.53 -3.63 9.62
N VAL A 59 12.59 -2.69 9.69
CA VAL A 59 12.70 -1.51 10.57
C VAL A 59 12.65 -1.91 12.05
N TYR A 60 11.90 -2.93 12.42
CA TYR A 60 11.93 -3.49 13.77
C TYR A 60 13.31 -4.06 14.12
N TYR A 61 13.92 -4.85 13.23
CA TYR A 61 15.28 -5.38 13.43
C TYR A 61 16.29 -4.24 13.58
N ALA A 62 16.16 -3.20 12.76
CA ALA A 62 17.04 -2.04 12.80
C ALA A 62 16.91 -1.23 14.08
N SER A 63 15.68 -0.90 14.49
CA SER A 63 15.40 -0.12 15.71
C SER A 63 15.79 -0.86 16.99
N THR A 64 15.63 -2.18 17.02
CA THR A 64 16.01 -3.03 18.16
C THR A 64 17.46 -3.50 18.12
N SER A 65 18.23 -3.13 17.08
CA SER A 65 19.62 -3.57 16.89
C SER A 65 19.76 -5.11 16.94
N LYS A 66 18.79 -5.82 16.37
CA LYS A 66 18.69 -7.28 16.49
C LYS A 66 19.87 -7.96 15.79
N MET A 67 20.51 -8.90 16.48
CA MET A 67 21.58 -9.71 15.90
C MET A 67 21.05 -10.58 14.75
N ILE A 68 21.84 -10.67 13.68
CA ILE A 68 21.63 -11.57 12.54
C ILE A 68 22.84 -12.49 12.48
N ASP A 69 22.60 -13.80 12.53
CA ASP A 69 23.66 -14.83 12.55
C ASP A 69 24.75 -14.57 13.59
N GLY A 70 24.34 -14.15 14.80
CA GLY A 70 25.23 -13.83 15.92
C GLY A 70 26.02 -12.53 15.78
N ASN A 71 25.78 -11.73 14.75
CA ASN A 71 26.46 -10.45 14.51
C ASN A 71 25.48 -9.28 14.62
N ILE A 72 25.91 -8.17 15.20
CA ILE A 72 25.15 -6.91 15.17
C ILE A 72 25.52 -6.19 13.87
N PRO A 73 24.56 -5.90 12.97
CA PRO A 73 24.84 -5.12 11.77
C PRO A 73 25.40 -3.73 12.09
N VAL A 74 26.18 -3.14 11.19
CA VAL A 74 26.71 -1.78 11.29
C VAL A 74 25.70 -0.74 10.82
N TYR A 75 24.87 -1.14 9.85
CA TYR A 75 23.69 -0.43 9.41
C TYR A 75 22.69 -1.37 8.77
N TYR A 76 21.46 -0.90 8.73
CA TYR A 76 20.36 -1.37 7.91
C TYR A 76 20.06 -0.29 6.89
N GLN A 77 19.92 -0.66 5.63
CA GLN A 77 19.58 0.24 4.53
C GLN A 77 18.33 -0.27 3.83
N LEU A 78 17.31 0.59 3.76
CA LEU A 78 16.20 0.46 2.82
C LEU A 78 16.46 1.42 1.66
N SER A 79 16.43 0.92 0.44
CA SER A 79 16.56 1.72 -0.78
C SER A 79 15.40 1.46 -1.71
N THR A 80 14.98 2.49 -2.42
CA THR A 80 13.85 2.43 -3.35
C THR A 80 14.28 2.98 -4.70
N SER A 81 13.76 2.38 -5.77
CA SER A 81 13.90 2.91 -7.13
C SER A 81 12.53 3.01 -7.78
N GLY A 82 12.23 4.16 -8.38
CA GLY A 82 11.05 4.37 -9.21
C GLY A 82 11.21 3.81 -10.63
N GLU A 83 12.42 3.42 -11.03
CA GLU A 83 12.66 2.74 -12.30
C GLU A 83 12.15 1.29 -12.22
N ASN A 84 11.53 0.79 -13.29
CA ASN A 84 11.01 -0.59 -13.43
C ASN A 84 9.77 -0.97 -12.58
N ASP A 85 8.73 -0.12 -12.57
CA ASP A 85 7.46 -0.33 -11.83
C ASP A 85 7.64 -0.43 -10.29
N GLY A 86 8.83 -0.12 -9.75
CA GLY A 86 9.12 0.00 -8.33
C GLY A 86 10.01 -1.14 -7.79
N VAL A 87 11.13 -0.76 -7.16
CA VAL A 87 12.02 -1.68 -6.43
C VAL A 87 12.13 -1.25 -4.98
N VAL A 88 12.01 -2.19 -4.05
CA VAL A 88 12.32 -2.00 -2.63
C VAL A 88 13.41 -2.98 -2.24
N ASP A 89 14.57 -2.45 -1.88
CA ASP A 89 15.75 -3.19 -1.45
C ASP A 89 15.98 -3.01 0.05
N LEU A 90 16.08 -4.11 0.78
CA LEU A 90 16.34 -4.17 2.22
C LEU A 90 17.67 -4.88 2.43
N LYS A 91 18.69 -4.14 2.86
CA LYS A 91 20.06 -4.61 3.03
C LYS A 91 20.59 -4.29 4.42
N TYR A 92 21.57 -5.06 4.88
CA TYR A 92 22.29 -4.76 6.11
C TYR A 92 23.77 -5.04 5.90
N ALA A 93 24.63 -4.35 6.64
CA ALA A 93 26.08 -4.57 6.57
C ALA A 93 26.61 -5.16 7.86
N ILE A 94 27.50 -6.13 7.76
CA ILE A 94 28.27 -6.64 8.91
C ILE A 94 29.71 -6.12 8.80
N ALA A 95 30.25 -5.66 9.92
CA ALA A 95 31.63 -5.18 10.00
C ALA A 95 32.59 -6.25 9.46
N ASN A 96 33.47 -5.87 8.55
CA ASN A 96 34.47 -6.74 7.93
C ASN A 96 33.91 -7.94 7.13
N ARG A 97 32.60 -7.98 6.84
CA ARG A 97 31.99 -9.02 6.01
C ARG A 97 31.25 -8.48 4.77
N GLY A 98 30.88 -7.21 4.77
CA GLY A 98 30.23 -6.54 3.63
C GLY A 98 28.73 -6.37 3.81
N GLU A 99 28.05 -6.09 2.70
CA GLU A 99 26.59 -5.92 2.62
C GLU A 99 25.89 -7.22 2.24
N PHE A 100 24.74 -7.45 2.87
CA PHE A 100 23.89 -8.63 2.68
C PHE A 100 22.46 -8.18 2.45
N SER A 101 21.73 -8.91 1.60
CA SER A 101 20.29 -8.74 1.47
C SER A 101 19.58 -9.34 2.69
N PHE A 102 18.61 -8.62 3.22
CA PHE A 102 17.69 -9.17 4.20
C PHE A 102 16.86 -10.29 3.56
N THR A 103 16.38 -11.25 4.34
CA THR A 103 15.53 -12.34 3.82
C THR A 103 14.26 -11.74 3.21
N GLY A 104 14.02 -12.01 1.92
CA GLY A 104 12.92 -11.37 1.17
C GLY A 104 13.12 -9.87 0.95
N GLY A 105 14.38 -9.40 1.01
CA GLY A 105 14.75 -8.00 1.01
C GLY A 105 14.86 -7.37 -0.37
N HIS A 106 15.06 -8.14 -1.44
CA HIS A 106 14.95 -7.62 -2.80
C HIS A 106 13.53 -7.84 -3.31
N ILE A 107 12.77 -6.74 -3.42
CA ILE A 107 11.36 -6.78 -3.80
C ILE A 107 11.18 -5.97 -5.07
N LEU A 108 11.03 -6.68 -6.19
CA LEU A 108 10.67 -6.10 -7.47
C LEU A 108 9.16 -6.24 -7.69
N LEU A 109 8.43 -5.12 -7.72
CA LEU A 109 6.97 -5.14 -7.81
C LEU A 109 6.48 -5.82 -9.10
N SER A 110 7.21 -5.66 -10.20
CA SER A 110 6.86 -6.26 -11.50
C SER A 110 7.03 -7.78 -11.55
N GLU A 111 7.75 -8.39 -10.61
CA GLU A 111 7.92 -9.85 -10.51
C GLU A 111 6.95 -10.51 -9.53
N LYS A 112 6.32 -9.74 -8.64
CA LYS A 112 5.36 -10.27 -7.66
C LYS A 112 3.98 -10.51 -8.28
N GLU A 113 3.52 -11.75 -8.23
CA GLU A 113 2.18 -12.17 -8.67
C GLU A 113 1.05 -11.48 -7.88
N SER A 114 1.29 -11.07 -6.64
CA SER A 114 0.33 -10.26 -5.87
C SER A 114 0.20 -8.83 -6.43
N CYS A 115 1.24 -8.31 -7.09
CA CYS A 115 1.34 -6.92 -7.53
C CYS A 115 0.91 -6.71 -9.00
N LYS A 116 0.61 -7.79 -9.73
CA LYS A 116 0.12 -7.73 -11.11
C LYS A 116 -0.85 -8.87 -11.40
N SER A 117 -1.67 -8.72 -12.43
CA SER A 117 -2.45 -9.84 -12.97
C SER A 117 -2.60 -9.69 -14.47
N GLY A 118 -1.68 -10.27 -15.25
CA GLY A 118 -1.72 -10.25 -16.71
C GLY A 118 -2.00 -8.84 -17.25
N THR A 119 -3.11 -8.69 -17.99
CA THR A 119 -3.59 -7.38 -18.47
C THR A 119 -4.54 -6.68 -17.50
N ALA A 120 -4.98 -7.31 -16.40
CA ALA A 120 -6.06 -6.81 -15.54
C ALA A 120 -5.67 -5.65 -14.63
N PHE A 121 -4.46 -5.67 -14.05
CA PHE A 121 -3.94 -4.56 -13.25
C PHE A 121 -2.43 -4.68 -13.01
N LYS A 122 -1.82 -3.56 -12.60
CA LYS A 122 -0.47 -3.53 -12.01
C LYS A 122 -0.35 -2.49 -10.89
N VAL A 123 0.51 -2.78 -9.93
CA VAL A 123 0.89 -1.84 -8.86
C VAL A 123 2.20 -1.15 -9.24
N LYS A 124 2.23 0.18 -9.12
CA LYS A 124 3.45 0.99 -9.22
C LYS A 124 3.78 1.59 -7.86
N SER A 125 5.05 1.83 -7.59
CA SER A 125 5.46 2.60 -6.42
C SER A 125 6.32 3.80 -6.76
N THR A 126 6.14 4.88 -6.01
CA THR A 126 7.00 6.07 -5.99
C THR A 126 7.40 6.36 -4.56
N SER A 127 8.66 6.68 -4.31
CA SER A 127 9.14 6.99 -2.96
C SER A 127 9.55 8.45 -2.84
N SER A 128 9.37 9.03 -1.65
CA SER A 128 9.85 10.39 -1.34
C SER A 128 11.32 10.41 -0.88
N PHE A 129 11.95 9.24 -0.82
CA PHE A 129 13.34 9.05 -0.43
C PHE A 129 14.01 8.07 -1.41
N THR A 130 15.33 8.12 -1.51
CA THR A 130 16.13 7.12 -2.24
C THR A 130 16.71 6.08 -1.30
N THR A 131 17.17 6.55 -0.14
CA THR A 131 17.87 5.73 0.84
C THR A 131 17.42 6.10 2.25
N PHE A 132 17.11 5.08 3.03
CA PHE A 132 16.83 5.14 4.46
C PHE A 132 17.79 4.21 5.20
N LYS A 133 18.79 4.80 5.86
CA LYS A 133 19.81 4.10 6.65
C LYS A 133 19.53 4.24 8.14
N MET A 134 19.61 3.12 8.85
CA MET A 134 19.53 3.07 10.31
C MET A 134 20.80 2.42 10.83
N HIS A 135 21.51 3.13 11.71
CA HIS A 135 22.72 2.67 12.36
C HIS A 135 22.38 2.15 13.76
N PRO A 136 22.33 0.82 13.96
CA PRO A 136 22.11 0.20 15.26
C PRO A 136 23.34 0.43 16.14
N ARG A 137 23.45 1.58 16.80
CA ARG A 137 24.48 1.80 17.82
C ARG A 137 23.91 2.47 19.04
N PHE A 138 24.19 1.88 20.20
CA PHE A 138 24.42 2.59 21.46
C PHE A 138 25.49 3.66 21.19
N LYS A 139 25.07 4.85 20.74
CA LYS A 139 25.97 6.01 20.69
C LYS A 139 25.89 6.75 22.02
N PRO A 140 26.97 7.45 22.42
CA PRO A 140 26.95 8.28 23.61
C PRO A 140 25.75 9.23 23.58
N VAL A 141 25.12 9.46 24.73
CA VAL A 141 23.99 10.39 24.89
C VAL A 141 24.34 11.73 24.23
N GLY A 142 23.53 12.15 23.24
CA GLY A 142 23.72 13.41 22.50
C GLY A 142 24.14 13.26 21.03
N ASN A 143 24.50 12.07 20.55
CA ASN A 143 24.85 11.86 19.13
C ASN A 143 23.59 11.53 18.29
N ARG A 144 23.13 12.48 17.47
CA ARG A 144 21.88 12.42 16.69
C ARG A 144 21.99 11.59 15.39
N ASN A 145 23.16 11.04 15.06
CA ASN A 145 23.43 10.37 13.78
C ASN A 145 23.14 8.85 13.84
N GLY A 146 21.96 8.49 14.35
CA GLY A 146 21.50 7.10 14.45
C GLY A 146 20.68 6.64 13.24
N ILE A 147 20.01 7.59 12.56
CA ILE A 147 19.12 7.32 11.44
C ILE A 147 19.31 8.44 10.41
N GLU A 148 19.53 8.06 9.16
CA GLU A 148 19.79 8.95 8.04
C GLU A 148 18.82 8.59 6.90
N MET A 149 17.95 9.53 6.52
CA MET A 149 17.08 9.37 5.34
C MET A 149 17.43 10.46 4.35
N THR A 150 17.65 10.12 3.09
CA THR A 150 17.98 11.08 2.04
C THR A 150 16.96 11.03 0.92
N ASN A 151 16.55 12.20 0.44
CA ASN A 151 15.74 12.31 -0.78
C ASN A 151 16.59 12.21 -2.06
N ASP A 152 15.93 12.27 -3.21
CA ASP A 152 16.54 12.19 -4.54
C ASP A 152 17.52 13.33 -4.84
N GLN A 153 17.46 14.42 -4.05
CA GLN A 153 18.35 15.58 -4.13
C GLN A 153 19.53 15.48 -3.14
N GLY A 154 19.62 14.40 -2.37
CA GLY A 154 20.62 14.20 -1.32
C GLY A 154 20.37 14.97 -0.02
N ALA A 155 19.21 15.64 0.12
CA ALA A 155 18.85 16.33 1.35
C ALA A 155 18.41 15.34 2.44
N VAL A 156 18.86 15.57 3.67
CA VAL A 156 18.46 14.76 4.83
C VAL A 156 17.02 15.10 5.22
N ILE A 157 16.17 14.08 5.27
CA ILE A 157 14.76 14.19 5.67
C ILE A 157 14.48 13.30 6.88
N PHE A 158 13.35 13.53 7.55
CA PHE A 158 12.97 12.76 8.75
C PHE A 158 11.65 11.99 8.58
N LYS A 159 10.84 12.39 7.62
CA LYS A 159 9.62 11.68 7.22
C LYS A 159 9.75 11.30 5.75
N GLY A 160 9.25 10.13 5.41
CA GLY A 160 9.22 9.67 4.02
C GLY A 160 8.05 8.74 3.76
N SER A 161 7.77 8.49 2.48
CA SER A 161 6.73 7.56 2.05
C SER A 161 7.20 6.70 0.89
N ILE A 162 6.64 5.49 0.82
CA ILE A 162 6.51 4.72 -0.41
C ILE A 162 5.03 4.75 -0.76
N ASP A 163 4.68 5.49 -1.79
CA ASP A 163 3.32 5.67 -2.29
C ASP A 163 3.05 4.67 -3.41
N PHE A 164 1.90 4.00 -3.36
CA PHE A 164 1.51 2.96 -4.29
C PHE A 164 0.32 3.39 -5.13
N GLN A 165 0.41 3.12 -6.42
CA GLN A 165 -0.62 3.39 -7.39
C GLN A 165 -1.15 2.08 -7.98
N PHE A 166 -2.47 1.98 -8.07
CA PHE A 166 -3.17 0.89 -8.75
C PHE A 166 -3.47 1.34 -10.18
N CYS A 167 -2.88 0.68 -11.16
CA CYS A 167 -3.08 0.97 -12.56
C CYS A 167 -3.98 -0.09 -13.22
N SER A 168 -5.03 0.38 -13.90
CA SER A 168 -5.93 -0.44 -14.72
C SER A 168 -5.23 -0.97 -15.99
N PRO A 169 -5.83 -1.90 -16.76
CA PRO A 169 -5.26 -2.48 -17.98
C PRO A 169 -4.72 -1.47 -18.99
N THR A 170 -3.87 -1.95 -19.89
CA THR A 170 -3.23 -1.23 -21.01
C THR A 170 -4.14 -0.37 -21.89
N ASN A 171 -5.46 -0.61 -21.90
CA ASN A 171 -6.41 0.16 -22.69
C ASN A 171 -6.93 1.43 -21.98
N ASP A 172 -6.70 1.58 -20.67
CA ASP A 172 -6.93 2.82 -19.92
C ASP A 172 -5.81 2.97 -18.87
N PRO A 173 -4.69 3.66 -19.18
CA PRO A 173 -3.49 3.74 -18.34
C PRO A 173 -3.67 4.63 -17.10
N LYS A 174 -4.89 4.68 -16.56
CA LYS A 174 -5.21 5.42 -15.34
C LYS A 174 -4.67 4.65 -14.15
N CYS A 175 -3.81 5.34 -13.41
CA CYS A 175 -3.29 4.92 -12.12
C CYS A 175 -3.94 5.76 -11.03
N TYR A 176 -4.35 5.10 -9.95
CA TYR A 176 -5.01 5.71 -8.79
C TYR A 176 -4.16 5.50 -7.55
N GLU A 177 -3.93 6.54 -6.76
CA GLU A 177 -3.27 6.42 -5.46
C GLU A 177 -4.13 5.58 -4.51
N PHE A 178 -3.68 4.39 -4.11
CA PHE A 178 -4.52 3.50 -3.30
C PHE A 178 -3.90 3.17 -1.94
N ALA A 179 -2.58 3.21 -1.81
CA ALA A 179 -1.91 2.89 -0.57
C ALA A 179 -0.60 3.66 -0.40
N ARG A 180 -0.14 3.75 0.84
CA ARG A 180 1.17 4.28 1.17
C ARG A 180 1.75 3.64 2.42
N ILE A 181 3.06 3.48 2.45
CA ILE A 181 3.83 3.15 3.65
C ILE A 181 4.54 4.41 4.08
N LEU A 182 4.25 4.86 5.29
CA LEU A 182 4.77 6.07 5.91
C LEU A 182 5.88 5.72 6.90
N PHE A 183 6.95 6.49 6.87
CA PHE A 183 8.13 6.34 7.70
C PHE A 183 8.35 7.63 8.49
N ASP A 184 8.59 7.49 9.80
CA ASP A 184 9.18 8.57 10.61
C ASP A 184 10.46 8.05 11.26
N ALA A 185 11.59 8.56 10.78
CA ALA A 185 12.92 8.22 11.22
C ALA A 185 13.16 8.56 12.69
N ARG A 186 12.54 9.63 13.21
CA ARG A 186 12.81 10.12 14.57
C ARG A 186 12.18 9.23 15.62
N THR A 187 11.03 8.66 15.27
CA THR A 187 10.24 7.78 16.16
C THR A 187 10.38 6.30 15.83
N GLY A 188 11.03 5.95 14.71
CA GLY A 188 11.15 4.57 14.24
C GLY A 188 9.80 3.97 13.82
N ILE A 189 8.79 4.81 13.57
CA ILE A 189 7.43 4.37 13.27
C ILE A 189 7.30 4.08 11.77
N VAL A 190 6.72 2.93 11.45
CA VAL A 190 6.28 2.56 10.10
C VAL A 190 4.78 2.26 10.13
N LYS A 191 4.01 3.07 9.40
CA LYS A 191 2.55 2.86 9.26
C LYS A 191 2.21 2.56 7.82
N LYS A 192 1.21 1.70 7.59
CA LYS A 192 0.55 1.60 6.30
C LYS A 192 -0.77 2.37 6.33
N ALA A 193 -1.11 2.99 5.22
CA ALA A 193 -2.40 3.63 5.02
C ALA A 193 -2.96 3.24 3.65
N PHE A 194 -4.27 3.03 3.60
CA PHE A 194 -5.02 2.77 2.38
C PHE A 194 -5.98 3.93 2.12
N CYS A 195 -6.25 4.17 0.86
CA CYS A 195 -7.22 5.17 0.47
C CYS A 195 -8.65 4.67 0.70
N LYS A 196 -9.40 5.40 1.53
CA LYS A 196 -10.82 5.13 1.81
C LYS A 196 -11.74 5.74 0.76
N PHE A 197 -11.43 6.97 0.35
CA PHE A 197 -12.27 7.75 -0.58
C PHE A 197 -11.42 8.51 -1.59
N TYR A 198 -11.87 8.51 -2.85
CA TYR A 198 -11.25 9.21 -3.96
C TYR A 198 -12.07 10.45 -4.32
N LYS A 199 -11.44 11.54 -4.76
CA LYS A 199 -12.19 12.67 -5.31
C LYS A 199 -12.92 12.20 -6.59
N ILE A 200 -14.17 12.65 -6.79
CA ILE A 200 -14.92 12.49 -8.04
C ILE A 200 -15.20 13.90 -8.51
N SER A 201 -14.63 14.29 -9.64
CA SER A 201 -14.61 15.60 -10.24
C SER A 201 -14.57 15.41 -11.76
N ASP A 202 -15.27 16.28 -12.49
CA ASP A 202 -15.33 16.21 -13.96
C ASP A 202 -13.97 16.46 -14.64
N ASP A 203 -12.95 16.89 -13.87
CA ASP A 203 -11.57 17.01 -14.32
C ASP A 203 -10.81 15.68 -14.15
N GLN A 204 -10.44 15.05 -15.27
CA GLN A 204 -9.86 13.71 -15.31
C GLN A 204 -8.56 13.53 -14.50
N GLN A 205 -7.92 14.61 -14.03
CA GLN A 205 -6.70 14.59 -13.22
C GLN A 205 -6.96 14.56 -11.70
N GLU A 206 -8.03 15.18 -11.23
CA GLU A 206 -8.30 15.33 -9.79
C GLU A 206 -8.89 14.06 -9.15
N ASP A 207 -9.49 13.18 -9.96
CA ASP A 207 -10.06 11.89 -9.53
C ASP A 207 -9.03 10.84 -9.08
N ARG A 208 -7.74 11.19 -9.19
CA ARG A 208 -6.62 10.25 -9.01
C ARG A 208 -5.94 10.38 -7.66
N LYS A 209 -6.32 11.40 -6.88
CA LYS A 209 -5.77 11.67 -5.54
C LYS A 209 -6.66 11.13 -4.45
N CYS A 210 -6.03 10.51 -3.46
CA CYS A 210 -6.77 10.07 -2.29
C CYS A 210 -7.25 11.27 -1.47
N LYS A 211 -8.54 11.27 -1.09
CA LYS A 211 -9.14 12.30 -0.24
C LYS A 211 -9.02 11.97 1.24
N GLU A 212 -9.17 10.70 1.60
CA GLU A 212 -9.14 10.25 2.99
C GLU A 212 -8.30 8.99 3.14
N TRP A 213 -7.30 9.06 4.02
CA TRP A 213 -6.43 7.95 4.36
C TRP A 213 -6.90 7.21 5.61
N SER A 214 -6.64 5.90 5.68
CA SER A 214 -6.96 5.11 6.87
C SER A 214 -6.05 5.39 8.07
N ALA A 215 -4.87 5.94 7.84
CA ALA A 215 -3.92 6.32 8.87
C ALA A 215 -3.03 7.46 8.40
N GLU A 216 -2.64 8.34 9.33
CA GLU A 216 -1.67 9.40 9.08
C GLU A 216 -0.59 9.40 10.18
N ILE A 217 0.57 9.97 9.86
CA ILE A 217 1.57 10.34 10.85
C ILE A 217 1.31 11.81 11.18
N THR A 218 0.61 12.05 12.28
CA THR A 218 0.41 13.39 12.83
C THR A 218 1.77 14.04 13.12
N GLU A 219 1.85 15.35 12.87
CA GLU A 219 3.07 16.16 13.11
C GLU A 219 3.45 16.26 14.58
#